data_AF-A0A7C9U2T7-F1
#
_entry.id   AF-A0A7C9U2T7-F1
#
_cell.length_a   1.000
_cell.length_b   1.000
_cell.length_c   1.000
_cell.angle_alpha   90.00
_cell.angle_beta   90.00
_cell.angle_gamma   90.00
#
_symmetry.space_group_name_H-M   'P 1'
#
loop_
_entity.id
_entity.type
_entity.pdbx_description
1 polymer ?
#
loop_
_entity_poly.entity_id
_entity_poly.type
_entity_poly.pdbx_seq_one_letter_code
_entity_poly.pdbx_strand_id
1 'polypeptide(L)'
;MGKFDIQSEGFNFIDSVRIVLLLVSPGLLASSNFWDDRFNQIMQQSDLGKIKVVPIFSKPVDDIKETPLHKLQALPRDGRPISKWGNADEALVNITKGIRQAADEIASNTTNLNQCYL
;
A
#
# COMPACT_ATOMS: atom_id res chain seq x y z
N MET A 1 -30.06 -11.64 -10.17
CA MET A 1 -28.62 -11.90 -10.30
C MET A 1 -27.91 -10.86 -9.45
N GLY A 2 -27.59 -11.18 -8.19
CA GLY A 2 -27.08 -10.21 -7.22
C GLY A 2 -25.70 -9.72 -7.65
N LYS A 3 -25.57 -8.41 -7.87
CA LYS A 3 -24.25 -7.77 -7.91
C LYS A 3 -23.64 -7.97 -6.52
N PHE A 4 -22.47 -8.61 -6.47
CA PHE A 4 -21.61 -8.56 -5.30
C PHE A 4 -21.15 -7.11 -5.16
N ASP A 5 -21.94 -6.34 -4.43
CA ASP A 5 -21.65 -4.94 -4.15
C ASP A 5 -20.75 -4.92 -2.91
N ILE A 6 -19.44 -4.75 -3.11
CA ILE A 6 -18.45 -4.64 -2.03
C ILE A 6 -18.56 -3.26 -1.35
N GLN A 7 -19.65 -2.50 -1.58
CA GLN A 7 -19.81 -1.11 -1.14
C GLN A 7 -20.76 -0.93 0.05
N SER A 8 -21.47 -1.97 0.52
CA SER A 8 -22.59 -1.78 1.46
C SER A 8 -22.29 -2.00 2.94
N GLU A 9 -21.06 -2.31 3.35
CA GLU A 9 -20.70 -2.33 4.77
C GLU A 9 -19.53 -1.37 5.01
N GLY A 10 -19.88 -0.15 5.42
CA GLY A 10 -18.95 0.86 5.87
C GLY A 10 -18.29 0.45 7.18
N PHE A 11 -17.39 -0.52 7.14
CA PHE A 11 -16.33 -0.61 8.13
C PHE A 11 -15.43 0.61 7.91
N ASN A 12 -15.41 1.55 8.86
CA ASN A 12 -14.33 2.54 8.96
C ASN A 12 -13.05 1.79 9.37
N PHE A 13 -12.50 1.02 8.43
CA PHE A 13 -11.31 0.18 8.64
C PHE A 13 -10.05 1.03 8.79
N ILE A 14 -10.10 2.31 8.37
CA ILE A 14 -8.98 3.26 8.43
C ILE A 14 -8.39 3.37 9.84
N ASP A 15 -9.21 3.31 10.89
CA ASP A 15 -8.72 3.43 12.28
C ASP A 15 -7.97 2.19 12.79
N SER A 16 -8.26 1.01 12.23
CA SER A 16 -7.63 -0.26 12.63
C SER A 16 -6.50 -0.69 11.69
N VAL A 17 -6.43 -0.11 10.50
CA VAL A 17 -5.40 -0.39 9.51
C VAL A 17 -4.07 0.25 9.92
N ARG A 18 -3.00 -0.53 9.78
CA ARG A 18 -1.63 -0.05 9.96
C ARG A 18 -0.78 -0.18 8.71
N ILE A 19 -1.16 -1.07 7.80
CA ILE A 19 -0.48 -1.28 6.51
C ILE A 19 -1.50 -1.43 5.39
N VAL A 20 -1.27 -0.73 4.27
CA VAL A 20 -2.04 -0.83 3.04
C VAL A 20 -1.11 -1.27 1.92
N LEU A 21 -1.42 -2.39 1.28
CA LEU A 21 -0.67 -2.91 0.14
C LEU A 21 -1.42 -2.56 -1.15
N LEU A 22 -0.79 -1.79 -2.03
CA LEU A 22 -1.44 -1.32 -3.25
C LEU A 22 -0.85 -1.97 -4.49
N LEU A 23 -1.61 -2.85 -5.16
CA LEU A 23 -1.15 -3.48 -6.41
C LEU A 23 -1.27 -2.52 -7.60
N VAL A 24 -0.19 -1.79 -7.90
CA VAL A 24 -0.16 -0.76 -8.93
C VAL A 24 -0.05 -1.39 -10.32
N SER A 25 -0.93 -0.95 -11.21
CA SER A 25 -1.00 -1.32 -12.62
C SER A 25 -1.63 -0.16 -13.43
N PRO A 26 -1.48 -0.13 -14.77
CA PRO A 26 -2.18 0.87 -15.59
C PRO A 26 -3.70 0.90 -15.36
N GLY A 27 -4.32 -0.26 -15.19
CA GLY A 27 -5.76 -0.36 -14.93
C GLY A 27 -6.18 0.21 -13.58
N LEU A 28 -5.30 0.13 -12.57
CA LEU A 28 -5.54 0.78 -11.28
C LEU A 28 -5.49 2.30 -11.43
N LEU A 29 -4.43 2.83 -12.06
CA LEU A 29 -4.23 4.27 -12.19
C LEU A 29 -5.33 4.92 -13.04
N ALA A 30 -5.84 4.21 -14.06
CA ALA A 30 -6.93 4.67 -14.92
C ALA A 30 -8.33 4.60 -14.27
N SER A 31 -8.48 3.97 -13.09
CA SER A 31 -9.77 3.86 -12.41
C SER A 31 -10.11 5.16 -11.65
N SER A 32 -11.15 5.86 -12.09
CA SER A 32 -11.65 7.08 -11.43
C SER A 32 -12.09 6.85 -9.98
N ASN A 33 -12.51 5.63 -9.64
CA ASN A 33 -13.07 5.31 -8.34
C ASN A 33 -11.99 4.94 -7.30
N PHE A 34 -10.74 4.78 -7.70
CA PHE A 34 -9.65 4.41 -6.80
C PHE A 34 -9.14 5.61 -5.99
N TRP A 35 -9.19 6.81 -6.58
CA TRP A 35 -8.73 8.06 -5.97
C TRP A 35 -9.84 8.76 -5.18
N ASP A 36 -10.70 7.98 -4.52
CA ASP A 36 -11.85 8.48 -3.77
C ASP A 36 -11.44 9.11 -2.41
N ASP A 37 -12.44 9.62 -1.68
CA ASP A 37 -12.23 10.25 -0.38
C ASP A 37 -11.56 9.32 0.63
N ARG A 38 -11.79 8.00 0.55
CA ARG A 38 -11.17 7.02 1.46
C ARG A 38 -9.69 6.89 1.18
N PHE A 39 -9.30 6.84 -0.11
CA PHE A 39 -7.89 6.82 -0.48
C PHE A 39 -7.17 8.09 -0.01
N ASN A 40 -7.81 9.26 -0.16
CA ASN A 40 -7.26 10.52 0.35
C ASN A 40 -7.07 10.50 1.87
N GLN A 41 -8.03 9.96 2.63
CA GLN A 41 -7.90 9.78 4.08
C GLN A 41 -6.74 8.84 4.44
N ILE A 42 -6.59 7.71 3.74
CA ILE A 42 -5.48 6.78 3.94
C ILE A 42 -4.13 7.48 3.70
N MET A 43 -4.02 8.26 2.63
CA MET A 43 -2.81 9.02 2.32
C MET A 43 -2.51 10.09 3.38
N GLN A 44 -3.52 10.80 3.89
CA GLN A 44 -3.34 11.76 4.99
C GLN A 44 -2.83 11.08 6.27
N GLN A 45 -3.39 9.93 6.64
CA GLN A 45 -2.89 9.16 7.78
C GLN A 45 -1.47 8.61 7.52
N SER A 46 -1.14 8.32 6.26
CA SER A 46 0.21 7.92 5.86
C SER A 46 1.22 9.05 6.01
N ASP A 47 0.85 10.28 5.64
CA ASP A 47 1.69 11.46 5.83
C ASP A 47 1.94 11.74 7.33
N LEU A 48 0.96 11.40 8.19
CA LEU A 48 1.08 11.45 9.65
C LEU A 48 1.84 10.25 10.25
N GLY A 49 2.28 9.28 9.43
CA GLY A 49 2.99 8.09 9.88
C GLY A 49 2.13 7.06 10.62
N LYS A 50 0.80 7.21 10.62
CA LYS A 50 -0.14 6.28 11.29
C LYS A 50 -0.44 5.04 10.46
N ILE A 51 -0.47 5.18 9.14
CA ILE A 51 -0.70 4.08 8.19
C ILE A 51 0.50 3.98 7.25
N LYS A 52 1.09 2.79 7.09
CA LYS A 52 2.12 2.58 6.07
C LYS A 52 1.46 2.17 4.75
N VAL A 53 1.55 3.01 3.72
CA VAL A 53 1.12 2.66 2.36
C VAL A 53 2.33 2.12 1.58
N VAL A 54 2.19 0.92 1.01
CA VAL A 54 3.24 0.23 0.25
C VAL A 54 2.74 -0.06 -1.17
N PRO A 55 3.17 0.72 -2.16
CA PRO A 55 2.91 0.41 -3.57
C PRO A 55 3.64 -0.87 -3.98
N ILE A 56 2.97 -1.74 -4.73
CA ILE A 56 3.51 -2.97 -5.31
C ILE A 56 3.30 -2.90 -6.82
N PHE A 57 4.37 -2.67 -7.59
CA PHE A 57 4.26 -2.60 -9.04
C PHE A 57 4.06 -3.99 -9.64
N SER A 58 2.85 -4.26 -10.13
CA SER A 58 2.55 -5.48 -10.88
C SER A 58 2.91 -5.37 -12.36
N LYS A 59 2.78 -4.16 -12.92
CA LYS A 59 3.02 -3.83 -14.33
C LYS A 59 3.72 -2.46 -14.43
N PRO A 60 4.45 -2.20 -15.53
CA PRO A 60 5.00 -0.87 -15.80
C PRO A 60 3.92 0.20 -15.82
N VAL A 61 4.25 1.38 -15.31
CA VAL A 61 3.41 2.57 -15.29
C VAL A 61 4.32 3.77 -15.57
N ASP A 62 3.90 4.66 -16.47
CA ASP A 62 4.73 5.78 -16.93
C ASP A 62 4.52 7.04 -16.06
N ASP A 63 3.28 7.30 -15.62
CA ASP A 63 2.90 8.56 -14.96
C ASP A 63 2.91 8.51 -13.43
N ILE A 64 3.77 7.68 -12.82
CA ILE A 64 3.79 7.53 -11.36
C ILE A 64 4.12 8.83 -10.63
N LYS A 65 4.92 9.71 -11.25
CA LYS A 65 5.36 10.99 -10.70
C LYS A 65 4.20 11.95 -10.43
N GLU A 66 3.12 11.84 -11.20
CA GLU A 66 1.93 12.66 -11.07
C GLU A 66 0.96 12.12 -10.00
N THR A 67 1.28 10.98 -9.39
CA THR A 67 0.42 10.35 -8.37
C THR A 67 0.96 10.58 -6.97
N PRO A 68 0.12 10.59 -5.91
CA PRO A 68 0.57 10.62 -4.52
C PRO A 68 1.55 9.49 -4.13
N LEU A 69 1.62 8.42 -4.94
CA LEU A 69 2.46 7.25 -4.69
C LEU A 69 3.95 7.51 -4.91
N HIS A 70 4.34 8.57 -5.64
CA HIS A 70 5.76 8.83 -5.97
C HIS A 70 6.65 9.05 -4.74
N LYS A 71 6.06 9.46 -3.60
CA LYS A 71 6.76 9.70 -2.34
C LYS A 71 6.96 8.43 -1.51
N LEU A 72 6.28 7.34 -1.87
CA LEU A 72 6.24 6.12 -1.08
C LEU A 72 7.31 5.14 -1.56
N GLN A 73 7.87 4.38 -0.62
CA GLN A 73 8.75 3.28 -0.95
C GLN A 73 7.94 2.15 -1.60
N ALA A 74 8.16 1.94 -2.89
CA ALA A 74 7.53 0.85 -3.64
C ALA A 74 8.27 -0.48 -3.49
N LEU A 75 7.52 -1.56 -3.75
CA LEU A 75 7.99 -2.93 -3.92
C LEU A 75 7.63 -3.45 -5.34
N PRO A 76 8.34 -4.46 -5.88
CA PRO A 76 9.65 -4.96 -5.44
C PRO A 76 10.69 -3.84 -5.28
N ARG A 77 11.72 -4.06 -4.45
CA ARG A 77 12.85 -3.13 -4.28
C ARG A 77 13.37 -2.74 -5.66
N ASP A 78 13.71 -1.46 -5.81
CA ASP A 78 14.13 -0.79 -7.05
C ASP A 78 12.99 -0.46 -8.03
N GLY A 79 11.73 -0.70 -7.64
CA GLY A 79 10.56 -0.31 -8.44
C GLY A 79 10.37 -1.16 -9.70
N ARG A 80 11.09 -2.27 -9.85
CA ARG A 80 10.95 -3.18 -10.98
C ARG A 80 9.62 -3.93 -10.90
N PRO A 81 8.67 -3.72 -11.83
CA PRO A 81 7.36 -4.37 -11.77
C PRO A 81 7.46 -5.88 -11.88
N ILE A 82 6.56 -6.63 -11.21
CA ILE A 82 6.51 -8.09 -11.22
C ILE A 82 6.58 -8.64 -12.65
N SER A 83 5.84 -8.05 -13.60
CA SER A 83 5.82 -8.50 -15.01
C SER A 83 7.13 -8.35 -15.77
N LYS A 84 8.14 -7.67 -15.20
CA LYS A 84 9.47 -7.50 -15.79
C LYS A 84 10.51 -8.44 -15.20
N TRP A 85 10.17 -9.25 -14.20
CA TRP A 85 11.09 -10.27 -13.66
C TRP A 85 11.11 -11.51 -14.57
N GLY A 86 12.29 -12.14 -14.71
CA GLY A 86 12.40 -13.39 -15.45
C GLY A 86 11.72 -14.55 -14.72
N ASN A 87 11.64 -14.46 -13.40
CA ASN A 87 10.89 -15.37 -12.53
C ASN A 87 10.00 -14.54 -11.58
N ALA A 88 8.69 -14.74 -11.67
CA ALA A 88 7.74 -14.03 -10.82
C ALA A 88 7.88 -14.40 -9.33
N ASP A 89 8.30 -15.63 -9.01
CA ASP A 89 8.46 -16.08 -7.62
C ASP A 89 9.56 -15.28 -6.90
N GLU A 90 10.62 -14.91 -7.62
CA GLU A 90 11.67 -14.06 -7.06
C GLU A 90 11.16 -12.65 -6.74
N ALA A 91 10.28 -12.11 -7.58
CA ALA A 91 9.62 -10.83 -7.32
C ALA A 91 8.74 -10.92 -6.07
N LEU A 92 7.97 -12.02 -5.93
CA LEU A 92 7.12 -12.26 -4.76
C LEU A 92 7.94 -12.47 -3.48
N VAL A 93 9.09 -13.14 -3.54
CA VAL A 93 10.03 -13.25 -2.41
C VAL A 93 10.56 -11.87 -2.02
N ASN A 94 10.87 -11.00 -2.98
CA ASN A 94 11.31 -9.63 -2.70
C ASN A 94 10.20 -8.81 -2.02
N ILE A 95 8.96 -8.91 -2.55
CA ILE A 95 7.78 -8.23 -2.00
C ILE A 95 7.49 -8.71 -0.57
N THR A 96 7.44 -10.02 -0.34
CA THR A 96 7.14 -10.59 0.99
C THR A 96 8.19 -10.21 2.03
N LYS A 97 9.48 -10.15 1.67
CA LYS A 97 10.53 -9.62 2.55
C LYS A 97 10.31 -8.15 2.89
N GLY A 98 9.95 -7.32 1.90
CA GLY A 98 9.64 -5.90 2.13
C GLY A 98 8.41 -5.68 3.01
N ILE A 99 7.34 -6.46 2.81
CA ILE A 99 6.13 -6.41 3.64
C ILE A 99 6.46 -6.80 5.08
N ARG A 100 7.23 -7.87 5.29
CA ARG A 100 7.65 -8.30 6.62
C ARG A 100 8.41 -7.18 7.34
N GLN A 101 9.37 -6.56 6.67
CA GLN A 101 10.11 -5.43 7.25
C GLN A 101 9.17 -4.28 7.63
N ALA A 102 8.23 -3.90 6.75
CA ALA A 102 7.27 -2.85 7.06
C ALA A 102 6.38 -3.20 8.27
N ALA A 103 5.97 -4.48 8.41
CA ALA A 103 5.21 -4.96 9.56
C ALA A 103 6.03 -4.91 10.85
N ASP A 104 7.31 -5.32 10.80
CA ASP A 104 8.22 -5.28 11.95
C ASP A 104 8.48 -3.85 12.43
N GLU A 105 8.62 -2.90 11.51
CA GLU A 105 8.74 -1.45 11.80
C GLU A 105 7.49 -0.93 12.55
N ILE A 106 6.29 -1.30 12.08
CA ILE A 106 5.01 -0.92 12.70
C ILE A 106 4.89 -1.51 14.11
N ALA A 107 5.24 -2.80 14.27
CA ALA A 107 5.18 -3.48 15.55
C ALA A 107 6.14 -2.84 16.57
N SER A 108 7.38 -2.55 16.15
CA SER A 108 8.40 -1.94 17.00
C SER A 108 8.02 -0.52 17.46
N ASN A 109 7.42 0.28 16.57
CA ASN A 109 6.94 1.62 16.91
C ASN A 109 5.78 1.59 17.92
N THR A 110 4.96 0.54 17.90
CA THR A 110 3.85 0.38 18.85
C THR A 110 4.37 0.02 20.25
N THR A 111 5.46 -0.77 20.35
CA THR A 111 6.06 -1.14 21.64
C THR A 111 6.74 0.04 22.34
N ASN A 112 7.40 0.93 21.60
CA ASN A 112 8.10 2.08 22.19
C ASN A 112 7.17 3.17 22.75
N LEU A 113 5.96 3.33 22.18
CA LEU A 113 4.98 4.30 22.70
C LEU A 113 4.42 3.91 24.07
N ASN A 114 4.46 2.62 24.44
CA ASN A 114 4.04 2.15 25.76
C ASN A 114 5.12 2.32 26.85
N GLN A 115 6.35 2.66 26.48
CA GLN A 115 7.44 2.91 27.43
C GLN A 115 7.64 4.39 27.77
N CYS A 116 7.09 5.32 26.98
CA CYS A 116 7.18 6.76 27.24
C CYS A 116 6.11 7.30 28.21
N TYR A 117 5.29 6.43 28.81
CA TYR A 117 4.26 6.79 29.80
C TYR A 117 4.58 6.29 31.22
N LEU A 118 5.84 5.95 31.51
CA LEU A 118 6.33 5.59 32.84
C LEU A 118 7.44 6.53 33.31
#